data_AF-A0A3N6MNL9-F1
#
_entry.id   AF-A0A3N6MNL9-F1
#
_cell.length_a   1.000
_cell.length_b   1.000
_cell.length_c   1.000
_cell.angle_alpha   90.00
_cell.angle_beta   90.00
_cell.angle_gamma   90.00
#
_symmetry.space_group_name_H-M   'P 1'
#
loop_
_entity.id
_entity.type
_entity.pdbx_description
1 polymer ?
#
loop_
_entity_poly.entity_id
_entity_poly.type
_entity_poly.pdbx_seq_one_letter_code
_entity_poly.pdbx_strand_id
1 'polypeptide(L)'
;MRTSLNVPDEMLAEFDRTWQAEGLDSRSRALREAIQEYVESHHRLERARGRVAATIVFDYVHEEVIEDLHEIQHEFQSEIDTTCHVHHGEWCLETVFCHGPADEIRSLVYRLKDFDAVGRVSVTLLRSDEQR
;
A
#
# COMPACT_ATOMS: atom_id res chain seq x y z
N MET A 1 9.17 26.13 2.73
CA MET A 1 8.28 26.43 1.58
C MET A 1 6.85 26.27 2.04
N ARG A 2 5.92 27.13 1.60
CA ARG A 2 4.48 26.99 1.91
C ARG A 2 3.74 26.64 0.63
N THR A 3 3.01 25.54 0.63
CA THR A 3 2.28 25.00 -0.52
C THR A 3 0.81 24.88 -0.16
N SER A 4 -0.07 25.20 -1.10
CA SER A 4 -1.51 24.93 -0.98
C SER A 4 -1.83 23.61 -1.68
N LEU A 5 -2.62 22.77 -1.03
CA LEU A 5 -3.08 21.48 -1.55
C LEU A 5 -4.61 21.51 -1.65
N ASN A 6 -5.15 20.86 -2.68
CA ASN A 6 -6.59 20.64 -2.79
C ASN A 6 -6.91 19.28 -2.15
N VAL A 7 -7.77 19.26 -1.14
CA VAL A 7 -8.14 18.07 -0.36
C VAL A 7 -9.64 18.19 -0.07
N PRO A 8 -10.43 17.11 -0.23
CA PRO A 8 -11.85 17.13 0.14
C PRO A 8 -12.07 17.53 1.60
N ASP A 9 -13.12 18.32 1.87
CA ASP A 9 -13.39 18.85 3.22
C ASP A 9 -13.56 17.74 4.26
N GLU A 10 -14.20 16.63 3.89
CA GLU A 10 -14.40 15.48 4.77
C GLU A 10 -13.07 14.82 5.17
N MET A 11 -12.16 14.66 4.21
CA MET A 11 -10.82 14.11 4.45
C MET A 11 -10.00 15.05 5.34
N LEU A 12 -10.09 16.37 5.13
CA LEU A 12 -9.39 17.34 5.98
C LEU A 12 -9.92 17.33 7.42
N ALA A 13 -11.23 17.19 7.60
CA ALA A 13 -11.85 17.08 8.92
C ALA A 13 -11.44 15.79 9.65
N GLU A 14 -11.32 14.67 8.94
CA GLU A 14 -10.82 13.42 9.50
C GLU A 14 -9.34 13.50 9.89
N PHE A 15 -8.52 14.08 9.01
CA PHE A 15 -7.12 14.34 9.31
C PHE A 15 -6.96 15.19 10.57
N ASP A 16 -7.78 16.24 10.72
CA ASP A 16 -7.74 17.11 11.90
C ASP A 16 -8.10 16.41 13.21
N ARG A 17 -9.12 15.54 13.17
CA ARG A 17 -9.48 14.72 14.33
C ARG A 17 -8.35 13.77 14.72
N THR A 18 -7.67 13.20 13.72
CA THR A 18 -6.59 12.22 13.93
C THR A 18 -5.39 12.84 14.64
N TRP A 19 -4.81 13.90 14.10
CA TRP A 19 -3.59 14.48 14.71
C TRP A 19 -3.85 15.11 16.08
N GLN A 20 -5.07 15.62 16.32
CA GLN A 20 -5.47 16.11 17.63
C GLN A 20 -5.56 14.98 18.65
N ALA A 21 -6.10 13.82 18.26
CA ALA A 21 -6.16 12.64 19.12
C ALA A 21 -4.78 12.07 19.43
N GLU A 22 -3.85 12.15 18.48
CA GLU A 22 -2.43 11.78 18.67
C GLU A 22 -1.64 12.78 19.53
N GLY A 23 -2.22 13.96 19.82
CA GLY A 23 -1.59 14.99 20.62
C GLY A 23 -0.46 15.74 19.90
N LEU A 24 -0.49 15.78 18.57
CA LEU A 24 0.51 16.53 17.78
C LEU A 24 0.31 18.04 17.95
N ASP A 25 1.39 18.81 17.93
CA ASP A 25 1.35 20.25 18.24
C ASP A 25 0.63 21.11 17.18
N SER A 26 0.52 20.62 15.94
CA SER A 26 -0.12 21.35 14.85
C SER A 26 -0.42 20.46 13.65
N ARG A 27 -1.41 20.88 12.84
CA ARG A 27 -1.71 20.30 11.52
C ARG A 27 -0.46 20.22 10.62
N SER A 28 0.39 21.25 10.63
CA SER A 28 1.62 21.29 9.83
C SER A 28 2.68 20.28 10.29
N ARG A 29 2.68 19.88 11.57
CA ARG A 29 3.54 18.80 12.08
C ARG A 29 3.02 17.45 11.60
N ALA A 30 1.73 17.19 11.79
CA ALA A 30 1.08 15.98 11.31
C ALA A 30 1.25 15.77 9.81
N LEU A 31 1.07 16.84 9.01
CA LEU A 31 1.22 16.74 7.55
C LEU A 31 2.67 16.39 7.15
N ARG A 32 3.67 16.92 7.88
CA ARG A 32 5.07 16.58 7.64
C ARG A 32 5.35 15.12 7.99
N GLU A 33 4.84 14.65 9.12
CA GLU A 33 4.99 13.25 9.53
C GLU A 33 4.34 12.30 8.50
N ALA A 34 3.11 12.60 8.05
CA ALA A 34 2.42 11.82 7.02
C ALA A 34 3.17 11.82 5.66
N ILE A 35 3.68 12.97 5.21
CA ILE A 35 4.49 13.04 3.98
C ILE A 35 5.78 12.23 4.14
N GLN A 36 6.45 12.33 5.29
CA GLN A 36 7.68 11.60 5.55
C GLN A 36 7.43 10.09 5.57
N GLU A 37 6.38 9.64 6.24
CA GLU A 37 5.98 8.22 6.25
C GLU A 37 5.68 7.70 4.84
N TYR A 38 4.93 8.47 4.04
CA TYR A 38 4.66 8.13 2.64
C TYR A 38 5.95 7.99 1.83
N VAL A 39 6.86 8.96 1.93
CA VAL A 39 8.15 8.97 1.23
C VAL A 39 9.06 7.83 1.70
N GLU A 40 9.12 7.55 3.00
CA GLU A 40 9.92 6.46 3.56
C GLU A 40 9.40 5.09 3.13
N SER A 41 8.08 4.89 3.13
CA SER A 41 7.43 3.68 2.64
C SER A 41 7.79 3.42 1.17
N HIS A 42 7.67 4.45 0.32
CA HIS A 42 8.08 4.37 -1.08
C HIS A 42 9.58 4.09 -1.22
N HIS A 43 10.45 4.79 -0.48
CA HIS A 43 11.88 4.56 -0.54
C HIS A 43 12.32 3.17 -0.06
N ARG A 44 11.63 2.55 0.91
CA ARG A 44 11.92 1.16 1.31
C ARG A 44 11.68 0.20 0.15
N LEU A 45 10.60 0.41 -0.61
CA LEU A 45 10.29 -0.37 -1.80
C LEU A 45 11.26 -0.10 -2.96
N GLU A 46 11.65 1.16 -3.19
CA GLU A 46 12.60 1.52 -4.24
C GLU A 46 14.04 1.09 -3.95
N ARG A 47 14.44 1.12 -2.67
CA ARG A 47 15.80 0.71 -2.24
C ARG A 47 15.94 -0.80 -2.10
N ALA A 48 14.83 -1.54 -2.09
CA ALA A 48 14.87 -2.99 -2.05
C ALA A 48 15.62 -3.55 -3.26
N ARG A 49 16.55 -4.45 -2.99
CA ARG A 49 17.41 -5.12 -3.97
C ARG A 49 17.53 -6.60 -3.62
N GLY A 50 17.92 -7.39 -4.63
CA GLY A 50 18.00 -8.84 -4.50
C GLY A 50 16.61 -9.46 -4.34
N ARG A 51 16.55 -10.62 -3.67
CA ARG A 51 15.29 -11.26 -3.33
C ARG A 51 14.77 -10.71 -2.01
N VAL A 52 13.46 -10.47 -1.95
CA VAL A 52 12.77 -9.98 -0.76
C VAL A 52 11.55 -10.82 -0.43
N ALA A 53 11.23 -10.89 0.86
CA ALA A 53 9.96 -11.41 1.35
C ALA A 53 9.06 -10.25 1.78
N ALA A 54 7.82 -10.26 1.30
CA ALA A 54 6.87 -9.17 1.50
C ALA A 54 5.46 -9.68 1.79
N THR A 55 4.71 -8.83 2.50
CA THR A 55 3.27 -8.95 2.62
C THR A 55 2.63 -7.69 2.05
N ILE A 56 1.72 -7.88 1.10
CA ILE A 56 0.92 -6.81 0.49
C ILE A 56 -0.50 -6.99 0.98
N VAL A 57 -1.06 -5.95 1.60
CA VAL A 57 -2.44 -5.95 2.09
C VAL A 57 -3.20 -4.87 1.34
N PHE A 58 -4.34 -5.22 0.77
CA PHE A 58 -5.17 -4.25 0.06
C PHE A 58 -6.66 -4.54 0.17
N ASP A 59 -7.45 -3.49 -0.01
CA ASP A 59 -8.90 -3.58 -0.13
C ASP A 59 -9.35 -3.35 -1.57
N TYR A 60 -10.49 -3.94 -1.95
CA TYR A 60 -11.13 -3.66 -3.23
C TYR A 60 -12.65 -3.88 -3.17
N VAL A 61 -13.39 -3.21 -4.06
CA VAL A 61 -14.85 -3.39 -4.21
C VAL A 61 -15.14 -4.49 -5.22
N HIS A 62 -16.01 -5.44 -4.86
CA HIS A 62 -16.25 -6.70 -5.58
C HIS A 62 -17.14 -6.57 -6.85
N GLU A 63 -17.13 -5.42 -7.53
CA GLU A 63 -17.76 -5.34 -8.86
C GLU A 63 -16.95 -6.19 -9.88
N GLU A 64 -17.37 -6.28 -11.15
CA GLU A 64 -16.88 -7.21 -12.20
C GLU A 64 -15.35 -7.25 -12.45
N VAL A 65 -14.57 -6.49 -11.69
CA VAL A 65 -13.11 -6.30 -11.69
C VAL A 65 -12.32 -7.43 -11.05
N ILE A 66 -12.97 -8.44 -10.45
CA ILE A 66 -12.24 -9.56 -9.81
C ILE A 66 -11.42 -10.36 -10.82
N GLU A 67 -11.91 -10.53 -12.05
CA GLU A 67 -11.18 -11.27 -13.09
C GLU A 67 -9.88 -10.56 -13.47
N ASP A 68 -9.94 -9.25 -13.70
CA ASP A 68 -8.77 -8.44 -14.07
C ASP A 68 -7.75 -8.35 -12.91
N LEU A 69 -8.23 -8.25 -11.67
CA LEU A 69 -7.36 -8.26 -10.49
C LEU A 69 -6.65 -9.62 -10.34
N HIS A 70 -7.37 -10.72 -10.56
CA HIS A 70 -6.78 -12.06 -10.57
C HIS A 70 -5.79 -12.24 -11.71
N GLU A 71 -6.03 -11.64 -12.89
CA GLU A 71 -5.07 -11.65 -14.00
C GLU A 71 -3.75 -10.97 -13.60
N ILE A 72 -3.81 -9.81 -12.93
CA ILE A 72 -2.62 -9.17 -12.35
C ILE A 72 -1.88 -10.15 -11.44
N GLN A 73 -2.58 -10.77 -10.48
CA GLN A 73 -1.93 -11.71 -9.56
C GLN A 73 -1.35 -12.94 -10.27
N HIS A 74 -2.03 -13.45 -11.29
CA HIS A 74 -1.58 -14.60 -12.07
C HIS A 74 -0.30 -14.31 -12.86
N GLU A 75 -0.10 -13.07 -13.33
CA GLU A 75 1.16 -12.66 -13.95
C GLU A 75 2.35 -12.74 -12.98
N PHE A 76 2.12 -12.57 -11.67
CA PHE A 76 3.14 -12.67 -10.61
C PHE A 76 3.04 -13.97 -9.79
N GLN A 77 2.39 -15.02 -10.31
CA GLN A 77 2.16 -16.27 -9.58
C GLN A 77 3.45 -16.99 -9.15
N SER A 78 4.58 -16.73 -9.83
CA SER A 78 5.89 -17.29 -9.46
C SER A 78 6.49 -16.67 -8.19
N GLU A 79 6.00 -15.49 -7.82
CA GLU A 79 6.47 -14.67 -6.71
C GLU A 79 5.48 -14.72 -5.56
N ILE A 80 4.21 -15.03 -5.83
CA ILE A 80 3.14 -15.14 -4.82
C ILE A 80 3.14 -16.55 -4.22
N ASP A 81 3.43 -16.64 -2.92
CA ASP A 81 3.39 -17.90 -2.17
C ASP A 81 1.95 -18.30 -1.82
N THR A 82 1.12 -17.35 -1.39
CA THR A 82 -0.29 -17.55 -1.07
C THR A 82 -1.03 -16.23 -0.98
N THR A 83 -2.34 -16.28 -1.24
CA THR A 83 -3.26 -15.19 -0.95
C THR A 83 -4.25 -15.60 0.16
N CYS A 84 -4.72 -14.63 0.93
CA CYS A 84 -5.79 -14.79 1.91
C CYS A 84 -6.82 -13.70 1.66
N HIS A 85 -8.06 -14.12 1.41
CA HIS A 85 -9.15 -13.23 0.99
C HIS A 85 -10.31 -13.33 1.96
N VAL A 86 -10.82 -12.18 2.40
CA VAL A 86 -11.94 -12.07 3.34
C VAL A 86 -12.98 -11.11 2.80
N HIS A 87 -14.23 -11.58 2.71
CA HIS A 87 -15.37 -10.76 2.29
C HIS A 87 -15.92 -9.93 3.46
N HIS A 88 -16.12 -8.64 3.23
CA HIS A 88 -16.68 -7.67 4.17
C HIS A 88 -17.89 -6.93 3.57
N GLY A 89 -18.89 -7.69 3.13
CA GLY A 89 -20.07 -7.14 2.47
C GLY A 89 -19.74 -6.74 1.04
N GLU A 90 -19.69 -5.43 0.76
CA GLU A 90 -19.48 -4.89 -0.59
C GLU A 90 -18.00 -4.76 -0.99
N TRP A 91 -17.08 -4.90 -0.03
CA TRP A 91 -15.64 -4.86 -0.26
C TRP A 91 -14.96 -6.12 0.29
N CYS A 92 -13.75 -6.35 -0.19
CA CYS A 92 -12.92 -7.48 0.20
C CYS A 92 -11.57 -7.00 0.73
N LEU A 93 -11.07 -7.69 1.75
CA LEU A 93 -9.71 -7.54 2.24
C LEU A 93 -8.88 -8.71 1.70
N GLU A 94 -7.79 -8.39 1.02
CA GLU A 94 -6.88 -9.39 0.52
C GLU A 94 -5.45 -9.16 1.02
N THR A 95 -4.80 -10.27 1.38
CA THR A 95 -3.39 -10.29 1.78
C THR A 95 -2.64 -11.24 0.87
N VAL A 96 -1.61 -10.72 0.20
CA VAL A 96 -0.70 -11.48 -0.66
C VAL A 96 0.63 -11.64 0.07
N PHE A 97 1.04 -12.89 0.27
CA PHE A 97 2.37 -13.24 0.74
C PHE A 97 3.24 -13.56 -0.47
N CYS A 98 4.35 -12.85 -0.63
CA CYS A 98 5.22 -13.01 -1.80
C CYS A 98 6.70 -13.03 -1.44
N HIS A 99 7.47 -13.76 -2.24
CA HIS A 99 8.91 -13.88 -2.13
C HIS A 99 9.56 -13.95 -3.52
N GLY A 100 10.31 -12.93 -3.89
CA GLY A 100 10.79 -12.78 -5.25
C GLY A 100 11.81 -11.65 -5.41
N PRO A 101 12.28 -11.41 -6.65
CA PRO A 101 13.08 -10.23 -6.97
C PRO A 101 12.37 -8.94 -6.54
N ALA A 102 13.12 -8.00 -5.97
CA ALA A 102 12.57 -6.75 -5.45
C ALA A 102 11.86 -5.90 -6.51
N ASP A 103 12.32 -5.97 -7.76
CA ASP A 103 11.72 -5.31 -8.92
C ASP A 103 10.39 -5.94 -9.35
N GLU A 104 10.26 -7.26 -9.30
CA GLU A 104 8.99 -7.96 -9.55
C GLU A 104 7.96 -7.63 -8.47
N ILE A 105 8.35 -7.74 -7.19
CA ILE A 105 7.46 -7.39 -6.06
C ILE A 105 7.04 -5.92 -6.13
N ARG A 106 7.96 -5.02 -6.48
CA ARG A 106 7.64 -3.59 -6.67
C ARG A 106 6.67 -3.38 -7.83
N SER A 107 6.83 -4.10 -8.93
CA SER A 107 5.91 -4.03 -10.08
C SER A 107 4.50 -4.51 -9.71
N LEU A 108 4.39 -5.62 -8.98
CA LEU A 108 3.11 -6.09 -8.44
C LEU A 108 2.43 -5.03 -7.56
N VAL A 109 3.17 -4.43 -6.61
CA VAL A 109 2.65 -3.37 -5.75
C VAL A 109 2.12 -2.19 -6.56
N TYR A 110 2.84 -1.77 -7.61
CA TYR A 110 2.39 -0.64 -8.42
C TYR A 110 1.18 -0.98 -9.28
N ARG A 111 1.09 -2.18 -9.85
CA ARG A 111 -0.11 -2.60 -10.58
C ARG A 111 -1.34 -2.67 -9.67
N LEU A 112 -1.18 -3.13 -8.42
CA LEU A 112 -2.27 -3.12 -7.44
C LEU A 112 -2.67 -1.69 -7.04
N LYS A 113 -1.71 -0.77 -6.90
CA LYS A 113 -1.99 0.64 -6.56
C LYS A 113 -2.66 1.42 -7.70
N ASP A 114 -2.39 1.04 -8.93
CA ASP A 114 -2.93 1.68 -10.14
C ASP A 114 -4.27 1.05 -10.59
N PHE A 115 -4.73 0.01 -9.89
CA PHE A 115 -5.99 -0.66 -10.20
C PHE A 115 -7.18 0.13 -9.64
N ASP A 116 -8.09 0.56 -10.51
CA ASP A 116 -9.18 1.49 -10.17
C ASP A 116 -10.06 1.04 -8.99
N ALA A 117 -10.28 -0.27 -8.84
CA ALA A 117 -11.14 -0.80 -7.77
C ALA A 117 -10.41 -1.02 -6.43
N VAL A 118 -9.09 -0.87 -6.40
CA VAL A 118 -8.28 -1.01 -5.17
C VAL A 118 -8.23 0.34 -4.46
N GLY A 119 -8.73 0.39 -3.21
CA GLY A 119 -8.76 1.63 -2.45
C GLY A 119 -7.42 1.95 -1.78
N ARG A 120 -6.89 1.00 -1.01
CA ARG A 120 -5.60 1.15 -0.31
C ARG A 120 -4.71 -0.07 -0.49
N VAL A 121 -3.42 0.17 -0.73
CA VAL A 121 -2.36 -0.85 -0.68
C VAL A 121 -1.34 -0.52 0.41
N SER A 122 -1.11 -1.46 1.31
CA SER A 122 -0.07 -1.42 2.34
C SER A 122 0.95 -2.53 2.09
N VAL A 123 2.24 -2.23 2.25
CA VAL A 123 3.33 -3.17 1.96
C VAL A 123 4.27 -3.25 3.16
N THR A 124 4.54 -4.45 3.62
CA THR A 124 5.58 -4.74 4.62
C THR A 124 6.67 -5.58 3.99
N LEU A 125 7.87 -5.00 3.84
CA LEU A 125 9.08 -5.71 3.43
C LEU A 125 9.82 -6.21 4.67
N LEU A 126 10.05 -7.52 4.79
CA LEU A 126 10.64 -8.11 6.00
C LEU A 126 12.14 -8.39 5.90
N ARG A 127 12.61 -8.95 4.77
CA ARG A 127 14.02 -9.32 4.57
C ARG A 127 14.43 -9.09 3.12
N SER A 128 15.65 -8.60 2.92
CA SER A 128 16.38 -8.65 1.65
C SER A 128 17.59 -9.56 1.82
N ASP A 129 17.84 -10.43 0.83
CA ASP A 129 19.00 -11.34 0.85
C ASP A 129 20.36 -10.62 0.95
N GLU A 130 20.40 -9.30 0.72
CA GLU A 130 21.59 -8.44 0.92
C GLU A 130 21.97 -8.20 2.40
N GLN A 131 21.15 -8.61 3.38
CA GLN A 131 21.44 -8.43 4.81
C GLN A 131 22.09 -9.66 5.50
N ARG A 132 22.71 -10.56 4.74
CA ARG A 132 23.50 -11.69 5.29
C ARG A 132 25.00 -11.48 5.17
#